data_AF-A0A1I6LXU3-F1
#
_entry.id   AF-A0A1I6LXU3-F1
#
_cell.length_a   1.000
_cell.length_b   1.000
_cell.length_c   1.000
_cell.angle_alpha   90.00
_cell.angle_beta   90.00
_cell.angle_gamma   90.00
#
_symmetry.space_group_name_H-M   'P 1'
#
loop_
_entity.id
_entity.type
_entity.pdbx_description
1 polymer ?
#
loop_
_entity_poly.entity_id
_entity_poly.type
_entity_poly.pdbx_seq_one_letter_code
_entity_poly.pdbx_strand_id
1 'polypeptide(L)' 'MKSSDRKMWETNIENAASTVAAEYGNAVAKSVFARYGAHGFYDLAPCNYSEVFADLEQIANDN' A
#
# COMPACT_ATOMS: atom_id res chain seq x y z
N MET A 1 9.16 -3.98 -15.48
CA MET A 1 9.45 -2.97 -14.43
C MET A 1 10.95 -2.99 -14.17
N LYS A 2 11.64 -1.84 -14.19
CA LYS A 2 13.07 -1.82 -13.84
C LYS A 2 13.22 -2.00 -12.33
N SER A 3 14.37 -2.50 -11.87
CA SER A 3 14.62 -2.71 -10.43
C SER A 3 14.54 -1.42 -9.61
N SER A 4 14.82 -0.27 -10.23
CA SER A 4 14.63 1.07 -9.65
C SER A 4 13.17 1.39 -9.37
N ASP A 5 12.28 1.05 -10.31
CA ASP A 5 10.86 1.38 -10.23
C ASP A 5 10.19 0.57 -9.12
N ARG A 6 10.60 -0.69 -8.95
CA ARG A 6 10.09 -1.54 -7.85
C ARG A 6 10.42 -0.97 -6.48
N LYS A 7 11.66 -0.50 -6.27
CA LYS A 7 12.08 0.09 -4.99
C LYS A 7 11.34 1.39 -4.67
N MET A 8 11.08 2.21 -5.69
CA MET A 8 10.26 3.41 -5.53
C MET A 8 8.86 3.05 -5.04
N TRP A 9 8.22 2.07 -5.68
CA TRP A 9 6.90 1.59 -5.27
C TRP A 9 6.89 0.98 -3.88
N GLU A 10 7.91 0.20 -3.53
CA GLU A 10 8.09 -0.36 -2.19
C GLU A 10 8.07 0.77 -1.13
N THR A 11 8.94 1.77 -1.31
CA THR A 11 9.02 2.90 -0.38
C THR A 11 7.69 3.67 -0.29
N ASN A 12 7.04 3.97 -1.42
CA ASN A 12 5.80 4.75 -1.40
C ASN A 12 4.65 3.99 -0.73
N ILE A 13 4.47 2.70 -1.07
CA ILE A 13 3.39 1.87 -0.54
C ILE A 13 3.60 1.58 0.95
N GLU A 14 4.82 1.26 1.37
CA GLU A 14 5.11 1.02 2.79
C GLU A 14 4.92 2.28 3.65
N ASN A 15 5.30 3.46 3.14
CA ASN A 15 5.06 4.73 3.84
C ASN A 15 3.56 5.00 4.00
N ALA A 16 2.77 4.89 2.92
CA ALA A 16 1.33 5.12 2.98
C ALA A 16 0.63 4.10 3.90
N ALA A 17 1.01 2.83 3.83
CA ALA A 17 0.51 1.78 4.72
C ALA A 17 0.86 2.05 6.20
N SER A 18 2.06 2.57 6.47
CA SER A 18 2.48 2.96 7.81
C SER A 18 1.62 4.11 8.36
N THR A 19 1.34 5.14 7.54
CA THR A 19 0.44 6.24 7.91
C THR A 19 -0.95 5.73 8.25
N VAL A 20 -1.56 4.93 7.37
CA VAL A 20 -2.88 4.32 7.62
C VAL A 20 -2.87 3.47 8.89
N ALA A 21 -1.81 2.68 9.11
CA ALA A 21 -1.70 1.84 10.30
C ALA A 21 -1.55 2.65 11.59
N ALA A 22 -0.89 3.81 11.54
CA ALA A 22 -0.72 4.68 12.69
C ALA A 22 -2.02 5.39 13.08
N GLU A 23 -2.82 5.81 12.10
CA GLU A 23 -4.06 6.58 12.33
C GLU A 23 -5.28 5.69 12.54
N TYR A 24 -5.43 4.64 11.73
CA TYR A 24 -6.64 3.80 11.68
C TYR A 24 -6.38 2.35 12.13
N GLY A 25 -5.13 2.01 12.43
CA GLY A 25 -4.73 0.69 12.89
C GLY A 25 -4.32 -0.26 11.77
N ASN A 26 -3.43 -1.20 12.12
CA ASN A 26 -2.84 -2.16 11.19
C ASN A 26 -3.87 -3.02 10.44
N ALA A 27 -5.02 -3.31 11.07
CA ALA A 27 -6.10 -4.06 10.42
C ALA A 27 -6.64 -3.33 9.18
N VAL A 28 -6.74 -2.00 9.23
CA VAL A 28 -7.21 -1.18 8.10
C VAL A 28 -6.19 -1.20 6.97
N ALA A 29 -4.91 -0.94 7.25
CA ALA A 29 -3.84 -1.02 6.25
C ALA A 29 -3.80 -2.41 5.57
N LYS A 30 -3.86 -3.49 6.35
CA LYS A 30 -3.90 -4.87 5.82
C LYS A 30 -5.15 -5.16 4.99
N SER A 31 -6.29 -4.58 5.33
CA SER A 31 -7.52 -4.77 4.56
C SER A 31 -7.38 -4.24 3.13
N VAL A 32 -6.59 -3.18 2.92
CA VAL A 32 -6.31 -2.65 1.58
C VAL A 32 -5.58 -3.70 0.75
N PHE A 33 -4.45 -4.24 1.24
CA PHE A 33 -3.72 -5.29 0.53
C PHE A 33 -4.59 -6.53 0.26
N ALA A 34 -5.44 -6.92 1.22
CA ALA A 34 -6.31 -8.08 1.09
C ALA A 34 -7.31 -7.96 -0.08
N ARG A 35 -7.78 -6.74 -0.42
CA ARG A 35 -8.65 -6.51 -1.60
C ARG A 35 -7.98 -6.91 -2.92
N TYR A 36 -6.65 -6.87 -2.95
CA TYR A 36 -5.82 -7.21 -4.11
C TYR A 36 -5.16 -8.58 -3.98
N GLY A 37 -5.60 -9.40 -3.01
CA GLY A 37 -5.09 -10.75 -2.79
C GLY A 37 -3.69 -10.81 -2.16
N ALA A 38 -3.25 -9.74 -1.49
CA ALA A 38 -1.93 -9.62 -0.88
C ALA A 38 -2.03 -9.42 0.64
N HIS A 39 -0.94 -9.72 1.35
CA HIS A 39 -0.77 -9.49 2.79
C HIS A 39 0.11 -8.25 3.07
N GLY A 40 0.83 -7.77 2.06
CA GLY A 40 1.67 -6.57 2.10
C GLY A 40 2.28 -6.28 0.73
N PHE A 41 3.35 -5.49 0.69
CA PHE A 41 3.99 -5.14 -0.59
C PHE A 41 4.67 -6.35 -1.28
N TYR A 42 5.28 -7.25 -0.51
CA TYR A 42 6.12 -8.32 -1.06
C TYR A 42 5.38 -9.40 -1.82
N ASP A 43 4.10 -9.61 -1.53
CA ASP A 43 3.21 -10.53 -2.27
C ASP A 43 2.19 -9.79 -3.16
N LEU A 44 2.29 -8.46 -3.25
CA LEU A 44 1.47 -7.65 -4.13
C LEU A 44 1.93 -7.78 -5.60
N ALA A 45 0.97 -8.06 -6.48
CA ALA A 45 1.20 -8.08 -7.92
C ALA A 45 1.59 -6.67 -8.43
N PRO A 46 2.66 -6.52 -9.24
CA PRO A 46 3.10 -5.22 -9.74
C PRO A 46 2.04 -4.41 -10.50
N CYS A 47 1.07 -5.08 -11.13
CA CYS A 47 -0.04 -4.40 -11.81
C CYS A 47 -0.95 -3.62 -10.85
N ASN A 48 -0.95 -3.97 -9.57
CA ASN A 48 -1.84 -3.39 -8.56
C ASN A 48 -1.18 -2.26 -7.75
N TYR A 49 0.09 -1.92 -8.01
CA TYR A 49 0.85 -0.96 -7.19
C TYR A 49 0.22 0.42 -7.16
N SER A 50 -0.21 0.94 -8.32
CA SER A 50 -0.84 2.24 -8.41
C SER A 50 -2.19 2.30 -7.69
N GLU A 51 -2.98 1.23 -7.77
CA GLU A 51 -4.31 1.18 -7.15
C GLU A 51 -4.21 1.01 -5.64
N VAL A 52 -3.33 0.12 -5.15
CA VAL A 52 -3.07 -0.01 -3.71
C VAL A 52 -2.53 1.29 -3.12
N PHE A 53 -1.61 1.96 -3.81
CA PHE A 53 -1.08 3.23 -3.35
C PHE A 53 -2.19 4.30 -3.28
N ALA A 54 -3.01 4.42 -4.32
CA ALA A 54 -4.13 5.37 -4.34
C ALA A 54 -5.14 5.12 -3.21
N ASP A 55 -5.48 3.85 -2.95
CA ASP A 55 -6.38 3.47 -1.86
C ASP A 55 -5.80 3.82 -0.48
N LEU A 56 -4.50 3.57 -0.25
CA LEU A 56 -3.83 3.90 1.00
C LEU A 56 -3.77 5.43 1.20
N GLU A 57 -3.41 6.18 0.17
CA GLU A 57 -3.38 7.65 0.22
C GLU A 57 -4.78 8.23 0.44
N GLN A 58 -5.82 7.67 -0.19
CA GLN A 58 -7.18 8.14 0.05
C GLN A 58 -7.57 7.98 1.51
N ILE A 59 -7.28 6.82 2.14
CA ILE A 59 -7.58 6.58 3.55
C ILE A 59 -6.74 7.48 4.46
N ALA A 60 -5.45 7.63 4.18
CA ALA A 60 -4.56 8.48 4.96
C ALA A 60 -4.94 9.98 4.94
N ASN A 61 -5.69 10.42 3.92
CA ASN A 61 -6.13 11.80 3.77
C ASN A 61 -7.63 12.00 4.06
N ASP A 62 -8.36 10.96 4.48
CA ASP A 62 -9.79 11.01 4.83
C ASP A 62 -9.97 11.48 6.28
N ASN A 63 -9.89 12.80 6.50
CA ASN A 63 -9.93 13.43 7.83
C ASN A 63 -11.35 13.55 8.43
#